data_AF-A0A6I3AEY4-F1
#
_entry.id   AF-A0A6I3AEY4-F1
#
_cell.length_a   1.000
_cell.length_b   1.000
_cell.length_c   1.000
_cell.angle_alpha   90.00
_cell.angle_beta   90.00
_cell.angle_gamma   90.00
#
_symmetry.space_group_name_H-M   'P 1'
#
loop_
_entity.id
_entity.type
_entity.pdbx_description
1 polymer ?
#
loop_
_entity_poly.entity_id
_entity_poly.type
_entity_poly.pdbx_seq_one_letter_code
_entity_poly.pdbx_strand_id
1 'polypeptide(L)' 'MDAPLADRPLGLPHAKRLAPSHPQYERIIVLHSEAMERGEPGYRDPSSGLYVFTARFHVERGYCCDSGCRHCPYVV' A
#
# COMPACT_ATOMS: atom_id res chain seq x y z
N MET A 1 -5.30 -19.05 5.67
CA MET A 1 -6.23 -18.21 6.46
C MET A 1 -6.16 -16.85 5.81
N ASP A 2 -7.00 -16.62 4.81
CA ASP A 2 -7.01 -15.35 4.06
C ASP A 2 -7.56 -14.29 5.00
N ALA A 3 -6.70 -13.37 5.43
CA ALA A 3 -7.14 -12.28 6.29
C ALA A 3 -8.20 -11.45 5.53
N PRO A 4 -9.27 -10.97 6.18
CA PRO A 4 -10.27 -10.17 5.49
C PRO A 4 -9.63 -8.89 4.95
N LEU A 5 -9.94 -8.57 3.70
CA LEU A 5 -9.58 -7.28 3.11
C LEU A 5 -10.43 -6.18 3.76
N ALA A 6 -9.85 -5.02 3.98
CA ALA A 6 -10.57 -3.84 4.42
C ALA A 6 -11.56 -3.38 3.34
N ASP A 7 -12.69 -2.83 3.76
CA ASP A 7 -13.72 -2.26 2.87
C ASP A 7 -13.27 -0.90 2.30
N ARG A 8 -12.27 -0.94 1.41
CA ARG A 8 -11.77 0.22 0.66
C ARG A 8 -11.09 -0.20 -0.65
N PRO A 9 -11.01 0.69 -1.65
CA PRO A 9 -10.22 0.46 -2.85
C PRO A 9 -8.75 0.15 -2.54
N LEU A 10 -8.15 -0.77 -3.31
CA LEU A 10 -6.74 -1.16 -3.16
C LEU A 10 -5.75 0.00 -3.42
N GLY A 11 -6.17 1.02 -4.17
CA GLY A 11 -5.39 2.24 -4.38
C GLY A 11 -5.38 3.20 -3.18
N LEU A 12 -6.26 3.01 -2.19
CA LEU A 12 -6.38 3.90 -1.04
C LEU A 12 -5.68 3.32 0.20
N PRO A 13 -4.73 4.06 0.80
CA PRO A 13 -4.08 3.62 2.02
C PRO A 13 -5.02 3.77 3.21
N HIS A 14 -4.79 2.99 4.28
CA HIS A 14 -5.44 3.26 5.56
C HIS A 14 -4.80 4.49 6.22
N ALA A 15 -5.59 5.33 6.88
CA ALA A 15 -5.07 6.51 7.58
C ALA A 15 -4.02 6.18 8.66
N LYS A 16 -4.10 5.00 9.30
CA LYS A 16 -3.07 4.51 10.25
C LYS A 16 -1.72 4.18 9.58
N ARG A 17 -1.69 3.93 8.27
CA ARG A 17 -0.47 3.61 7.49
C ARG A 17 0.07 4.82 6.75
N LEU A 18 -0.82 5.65 6.23
CA LEU A 18 -0.52 6.92 5.59
C LEU A 18 -1.65 7.91 5.86
N ALA A 19 -1.39 8.90 6.72
CA ALA A 19 -2.37 9.94 7.03
C ALA A 19 -2.57 10.87 5.83
N PRO A 20 -3.80 11.32 5.52
CA PRO A 20 -4.07 12.31 4.46
C PRO A 20 -3.31 13.63 4.61
N SER A 21 -2.93 13.99 5.83
CA SER A 21 -2.12 15.19 6.12
C SER A 21 -0.61 15.00 5.85
N HIS A 22 -0.18 13.82 5.41
CA HIS A 22 1.23 13.54 5.15
C HIS A 22 1.74 14.40 3.98
N PRO A 23 2.91 15.08 4.09
CA PRO A 23 3.38 16.03 3.07
C PRO A 23 3.60 15.41 1.69
N GLN A 24 3.78 14.08 1.63
CA GLN A 24 3.94 13.33 0.39
C GLN A 24 2.75 12.42 0.05
N TYR A 25 1.58 12.62 0.65
CA TYR A 25 0.40 11.75 0.50
C TYR A 25 0.07 11.45 -0.97
N GLU A 26 -0.13 12.50 -1.76
CA GLU A 26 -0.45 12.41 -3.20
C GLU A 26 0.65 11.69 -3.98
N ARG A 27 1.92 12.02 -3.71
CA ARG A 27 3.05 11.40 -4.42
C ARG A 27 3.16 9.91 -4.15
N ILE A 28 2.89 9.49 -2.91
CA ILE A 28 2.90 8.09 -2.50
C ILE A 28 1.77 7.31 -3.20
N ILE A 29 0.59 7.90 -3.33
CA ILE A 29 -0.54 7.30 -4.06
C ILE A 29 -0.20 7.15 -5.55
N VAL A 30 0.35 8.19 -6.18
CA VAL A 30 0.73 8.14 -7.59
C VAL A 30 1.75 7.03 -7.87
N LEU A 31 2.83 6.96 -7.08
CA LEU A 31 3.85 5.92 -7.24
C LEU A 31 3.31 4.51 -7.02
N HIS A 32 2.36 4.36 -6.08
CA HIS A 32 1.68 3.09 -5.86
C HIS A 32 0.80 2.70 -7.06
N SER A 33 -0.03 3.62 -7.55
CA SER A 33 -0.90 3.40 -8.72
C SER A 33 -0.08 3.05 -9.96
N GLU A 34 0.98 3.80 -10.22
CA GLU A 34 1.92 3.52 -11.31
C GLU A 34 2.55 2.12 -11.20
N ALA A 35 2.96 1.70 -9.99
CA ALA A 35 3.49 0.35 -9.78
C ALA A 35 2.41 -0.73 -10.02
N MET A 36 1.15 -0.49 -9.62
CA MET A 36 0.05 -1.42 -9.92
C MET A 36 -0.23 -1.53 -11.42
N GLU A 37 -0.22 -0.42 -12.14
CA GLU A 37 -0.42 -0.37 -13.60
C GLU A 37 0.68 -1.11 -14.35
N ARG A 38 1.93 -1.00 -13.88
CA ARG A 38 3.07 -1.75 -14.43
C ARG A 38 3.13 -3.22 -14.00
N GLY A 39 2.24 -3.65 -13.10
CA GLY A 39 2.28 -5.00 -12.53
C GLY A 39 3.50 -5.24 -11.64
N GLU A 40 4.11 -4.18 -11.10
CA GLU A 40 5.25 -4.27 -10.20
C GLU A 40 4.78 -4.66 -8.78
N PRO A 41 5.57 -5.45 -8.04
CA PRO A 41 5.20 -5.88 -6.70
C PRO A 41 5.22 -4.74 -5.68
N GLY A 42 5.86 -3.60 -5.98
CA GLY A 42 6.06 -2.50 -5.05
C GLY A 42 6.77 -1.31 -5.67
N TYR A 43 6.91 -0.25 -4.89
CA TYR A 43 7.55 1.02 -5.28
C TYR A 43 8.48 1.50 -4.16
N ARG A 44 9.36 2.47 -4.48
CA ARG A 44 10.18 3.13 -3.47
C ARG A 44 9.38 4.27 -2.83
N ASP A 45 9.13 4.16 -1.53
CA ASP A 45 8.43 5.17 -0.74
C ASP A 45 9.31 6.43 -0.66
N PRO A 46 8.86 7.57 -1.21
CA PRO A 46 9.66 8.80 -1.29
C PRO A 46 9.90 9.47 0.07
N SER A 47 9.18 9.06 1.12
CA SER A 47 9.26 9.68 2.44
C SER A 47 10.19 8.91 3.37
N SER A 48 10.17 7.59 3.30
CA SER A 48 10.96 6.69 4.14
C SER A 48 12.18 6.13 3.41
N GLY A 49 12.21 6.20 2.08
CA GLY A 49 13.23 5.59 1.24
C GLY A 49 13.12 4.07 1.12
N LEU A 50 12.16 3.44 1.81
CA LEU A 50 11.97 1.99 1.83
C LEU A 50 11.31 1.47 0.55
N TYR A 51 11.54 0.20 0.23
CA TYR A 51 10.73 -0.49 -0.77
C TYR A 51 9.45 -0.99 -0.11
N VAL A 52 8.30 -0.57 -0.63
CA VAL A 52 6.98 -0.91 -0.09
C VAL A 52 6.16 -1.67 -1.11
N PHE A 53 5.49 -2.73 -0.69
CA PHE A 53 4.68 -3.55 -1.57
C PHE A 53 3.35 -2.88 -1.94
N THR A 54 2.86 -3.17 -3.13
CA THR A 54 1.53 -2.74 -3.58
C THR A 54 0.43 -3.51 -2.86
N ALA A 55 -0.76 -2.91 -2.77
CA ALA A 55 -1.95 -3.59 -2.28
C ALA A 55 -2.25 -4.89 -3.07
N ARG A 56 -2.09 -4.86 -4.40
CA ARG A 56 -2.25 -6.03 -5.27
C ARG A 56 -1.31 -7.18 -4.87
N PHE A 57 -0.03 -6.90 -4.68
CA PHE A 57 0.94 -7.91 -4.23
C PHE A 57 0.51 -8.54 -2.90
N HIS A 58 -0.02 -7.76 -1.96
CA HIS A 58 -0.53 -8.29 -0.70
C HIS A 58 -1.78 -9.15 -0.87
N VAL A 59 -2.69 -8.79 -1.78
CA VAL A 59 -3.85 -9.64 -2.11
C VAL A 59 -3.39 -10.97 -2.69
N GLU A 60 -2.49 -10.96 -3.68
CA GLU A 60 -1.94 -12.17 -4.29
C GLU A 60 -1.18 -13.06 -3.28
N ARG A 61 -0.48 -12.45 -2.33
CA ARG A 61 0.21 -13.13 -1.23
C ARG A 61 -0.74 -13.72 -0.18
N GLY A 62 -1.95 -13.17 -0.01
CA GLY A 62 -2.95 -13.64 0.94
C GLY A 62 -2.78 -13.21 2.41
N TYR A 63 -1.76 -12.40 2.76
CA TYR A 63 -1.55 -11.94 4.14
C TYR A 63 -0.74 -10.64 4.29
N CYS A 64 -0.87 -10.00 5.46
CA CYS A 64 -0.07 -8.84 5.88
C CYS A 64 1.39 -9.26 6.16
N CYS A 65 2.38 -8.54 5.64
CA CYS A 65 3.80 -8.84 5.92
C CYS A 65 4.33 -8.23 7.24
N ASP A 66 3.48 -7.49 7.96
CA ASP A 66 3.80 -6.76 9.20
C ASP A 66 4.92 -5.70 9.12
N SER A 67 5.48 -5.45 7.93
CA SER A 67 6.49 -4.42 7.68
C SER A 67 5.93 -2.99 7.58
N GLY A 68 4.61 -2.84 7.64
CA GLY A 68 3.94 -1.54 7.66
C GLY A 68 3.82 -0.81 6.32
N CYS A 69 3.64 -1.56 5.23
CA CYS A 69 3.41 -1.01 3.89
C CYS A 69 2.19 -0.06 3.86
N ARG A 70 2.31 1.05 3.11
CA ARG A 70 1.35 2.16 3.07
C ARG A 70 -0.05 1.73 2.62
N HIS A 71 -0.12 0.88 1.60
CA HIS A 71 -1.36 0.41 0.96
C HIS A 71 -1.73 -1.02 1.36
N CYS A 72 -1.34 -1.48 2.56
CA CYS A 72 -1.70 -2.83 3.00
C CYS A 72 -3.23 -2.99 3.06
N PRO A 73 -3.83 -3.97 2.36
CA PRO A 73 -5.28 -4.12 2.28
C PRO A 73 -5.87 -4.82 3.51
N TYR A 74 -5.05 -5.44 4.35
CA TYR A 74 -5.48 -6.17 5.55
C TYR A 74 -5.54 -5.29 6.82
N VAL A 75 -5.22 -4.00 6.70
CA VAL A 75 -5.34 -3.06 7.81
C VAL A 75 -6.75 -2.50 7.84
N VAL A 76 -7.47 -2.79 8.92
CA VAL A 76 -8.80 -2.25 9.22
C VAL A 76 -8.77 -1.08 10.22
#